data_AF-A0A7X2NRW2-F1
#
_entry.id   AF-A0A7X2NRW2-F1
#
_cell.length_a   1.000
_cell.length_b   1.000
_cell.length_c   1.000
_cell.angle_alpha   90.00
_cell.angle_beta   90.00
_cell.angle_gamma   90.00
#
_symmetry.space_group_name_H-M   'P 1'
#
loop_
_entity.id
_entity.type
_entity.pdbx_description
1 polymer ?
#
loop_
_entity_poly.entity_id
_entity_poly.type
_entity_poly.pdbx_seq_one_letter_code
_entity_poly.pdbx_strand_id
1 'polypeptide(L)'
;MKSFDMRFDENVFKNFIGQTFHKYRCDPLVYTSSVTQIVGLYIGDEVYKMSNVQEPTDYYGNMDDIAIYRFTKVREEDIRSAMSDVEQTDNPVEGKIEKIVLVNENQKVYENGDQTYDAWLTRGVIFTVDGCEISFEKQNWPYSEEINVECGYNLIDKFSDVNDFSEDWNSGIKAVVTRENVVLQ
;
A
#
# COMPACT_ATOMS: atom_id res chain seq x y z
N MET A 1 5.05 25.71 -0.29
CA MET A 1 4.81 24.38 -0.86
C MET A 1 5.65 23.36 -0.10
N LYS A 2 5.02 22.43 0.62
CA LYS A 2 5.67 21.27 1.23
C LYS A 2 5.61 20.09 0.26
N SER A 3 6.64 19.25 0.25
CA SER A 3 6.67 18.08 -0.60
C SER A 3 7.13 16.85 0.18
N PHE A 4 6.50 15.72 -0.14
CA PHE A 4 6.75 14.43 0.48
C PHE A 4 6.84 13.37 -0.61
N ASP A 5 7.77 12.44 -0.46
CA ASP A 5 7.84 11.25 -1.30
C ASP A 5 7.90 10.02 -0.41
N MET A 6 6.77 9.31 -0.36
CA MET A 6 6.53 8.11 0.42
C MET A 6 6.29 6.91 -0.50
N ARG A 7 6.71 7.01 -1.77
CA ARG A 7 6.65 5.87 -2.68
C ARG A 7 7.63 4.81 -2.25
N PHE A 8 7.28 3.56 -2.56
CA PHE A 8 8.19 2.45 -2.42
C PHE A 8 9.34 2.55 -3.43
N ASP A 9 10.53 2.11 -3.02
CA ASP A 9 11.69 2.07 -3.90
C ASP A 9 11.50 0.99 -4.97
N GLU A 10 11.31 1.42 -6.22
CA GLU A 10 11.14 0.53 -7.37
C GLU A 10 12.27 -0.49 -7.51
N ASN A 11 13.50 -0.15 -7.12
CA ASN A 11 14.66 -1.04 -7.27
C ASN A 11 14.52 -2.27 -6.38
N VAL A 12 13.91 -2.12 -5.20
CA VAL A 12 13.62 -3.25 -4.32
C VAL A 12 12.66 -4.21 -5.02
N PHE A 13 11.60 -3.71 -5.64
CA PHE A 13 10.60 -4.54 -6.32
C PHE A 13 11.12 -5.12 -7.65
N LYS A 14 11.94 -4.39 -8.40
CA LYS A 14 12.61 -4.92 -9.61
C LYS A 14 13.42 -6.18 -9.29
N ASN A 15 14.06 -6.23 -8.11
CA ASN A 15 14.83 -7.40 -7.70
C ASN A 15 13.96 -8.64 -7.42
N PHE A 16 12.65 -8.50 -7.23
CA PHE A 16 11.76 -9.63 -6.99
C PHE A 16 11.34 -10.35 -8.26
N ILE A 17 11.47 -9.70 -9.42
CA ILE A 17 11.11 -10.31 -10.70
C ILE A 17 11.93 -11.59 -10.90
N GLY A 18 11.21 -12.67 -11.16
CA GLY A 18 11.76 -14.01 -11.35
C GLY A 18 12.06 -14.80 -10.09
N GLN A 19 11.91 -14.21 -8.90
CA GLN A 19 11.97 -14.96 -7.63
C GLN A 19 10.66 -15.70 -7.36
N THR A 20 10.73 -16.69 -6.46
CA THR A 20 9.54 -17.39 -5.97
C THR A 20 8.85 -16.55 -4.90
N PHE A 21 7.56 -16.27 -5.07
CA PHE A 21 6.70 -15.77 -4.00
C PHE A 21 6.11 -16.98 -3.29
N HIS A 22 6.64 -17.30 -2.10
CA HIS A 22 6.26 -18.51 -1.38
C HIS A 22 4.87 -18.39 -0.77
N LYS A 23 4.65 -17.31 -0.01
CA LYS A 23 3.42 -17.08 0.75
C LYS A 23 3.34 -15.63 1.18
N TYR A 24 2.13 -15.19 1.52
CA TYR A 24 1.95 -14.02 2.38
C TYR A 24 1.31 -14.44 3.71
N ARG A 25 1.69 -13.76 4.80
CA ARG A 25 1.15 -13.97 6.14
C ARG A 25 0.39 -12.73 6.57
N CYS A 26 -0.84 -12.92 7.02
CA CYS A 26 -1.67 -11.83 7.51
C CYS A 26 -2.72 -12.35 8.50
N ASP A 27 -3.42 -11.43 9.16
CA ASP A 27 -4.54 -11.77 10.01
C ASP A 27 -5.62 -12.52 9.20
N PRO A 28 -6.40 -13.43 9.83
CA PRO A 28 -7.43 -14.20 9.13
C PRO A 28 -8.47 -13.31 8.44
N LEU A 29 -8.64 -13.51 7.13
CA LEU A 29 -9.67 -12.84 6.33
C LEU A 29 -11.04 -13.54 6.51
N VAL A 30 -11.78 -13.19 7.57
CA VAL A 30 -13.05 -13.87 7.91
C VAL A 30 -14.27 -13.16 7.30
N TYR A 31 -14.33 -11.84 7.40
CA TYR A 31 -15.51 -11.04 7.03
C TYR A 31 -15.24 -10.01 5.93
N THR A 32 -13.99 -9.57 5.80
CA THR A 32 -13.53 -8.60 4.80
C THR A 32 -12.31 -9.16 4.07
N SER A 33 -11.98 -8.55 2.94
CA SER A 33 -10.72 -8.74 2.24
C SER A 33 -9.64 -7.77 2.75
N SER A 34 -9.72 -7.31 4.00
CA SER A 34 -8.75 -6.37 4.58
C SER A 34 -8.11 -6.93 5.84
N VAL A 35 -6.87 -6.49 6.10
CA VAL A 35 -6.15 -6.80 7.33
C VAL A 35 -5.59 -5.54 7.97
N THR A 36 -5.54 -5.53 9.29
CA THR A 36 -5.06 -4.39 10.06
C THR A 36 -3.54 -4.34 10.10
N GLN A 37 -2.99 -3.20 9.71
CA GLN A 37 -1.60 -2.76 9.81
C GLN A 37 -0.55 -3.60 9.07
N ILE A 38 -0.53 -4.94 9.13
CA ILE A 38 0.65 -5.75 8.78
C ILE A 38 0.31 -6.90 7.83
N VAL A 39 1.08 -6.99 6.73
CA VAL A 39 1.20 -8.18 5.89
C VAL A 39 2.68 -8.56 5.75
N GLY A 40 3.02 -9.82 6.02
CA GLY A 40 4.32 -10.40 5.73
C GLY A 40 4.37 -11.01 4.34
N LEU A 41 5.40 -10.73 3.55
CA LEU A 41 5.65 -11.33 2.24
C LEU A 41 6.94 -12.16 2.28
N TYR A 42 6.86 -13.40 1.82
CA TYR A 42 7.99 -14.33 1.79
C TYR A 42 8.40 -14.56 0.34
N ILE A 43 9.50 -13.93 -0.09
CA ILE A 43 9.93 -13.87 -1.48
C ILE A 43 11.40 -14.29 -1.55
N GLY A 44 11.68 -15.36 -2.31
CA GLY A 44 12.97 -16.03 -2.29
C GLY A 44 13.34 -16.44 -0.87
N ASP A 45 14.59 -16.17 -0.48
CA ASP A 45 15.11 -16.49 0.86
C ASP A 45 14.82 -15.38 1.90
N GLU A 46 14.00 -14.39 1.56
CA GLU A 46 13.86 -13.15 2.34
C GLU A 46 12.42 -12.88 2.77
N VAL A 47 12.29 -12.19 3.91
CA VAL A 47 11.01 -11.81 4.49
C VAL A 47 10.86 -10.29 4.47
N TYR A 48 9.71 -9.82 4.01
CA TYR A 48 9.36 -8.41 3.94
C TYR A 48 8.05 -8.15 4.68
N LYS A 49 7.91 -6.93 5.17
CA LYS A 49 6.71 -6.42 5.82
C LYS A 49 6.15 -5.26 5.02
N MET A 50 4.90 -5.37 4.61
CA MET A 50 4.05 -4.24 4.26
C MET A 50 3.34 -3.79 5.52
N SER A 51 3.56 -2.55 5.94
CA SER A 51 2.91 -1.99 7.13
C SER A 51 2.19 -0.69 6.84
N ASN A 52 0.98 -0.50 7.37
CA ASN A 52 0.20 0.73 7.29
C ASN A 52 -0.18 1.19 8.70
N VAL A 53 0.60 2.09 9.29
CA VAL A 53 0.51 2.44 10.73
C VAL A 53 0.37 3.94 10.88
N GLN A 54 -0.49 4.38 11.80
CA GLN A 54 -0.68 5.79 12.11
C GLN A 54 0.58 6.41 12.71
N GLU A 55 0.98 7.57 12.16
CA GLU A 55 2.08 8.37 12.68
C GLU A 55 1.74 9.85 12.68
N PRO A 56 2.18 10.60 13.71
CA PRO A 56 2.04 12.04 13.72
C PRO A 56 2.74 12.64 12.50
N THR A 57 1.95 13.20 11.59
CA THR A 57 2.43 13.81 10.35
C THR A 57 1.72 15.13 10.09
N ASP A 58 2.44 16.07 9.49
CA ASP A 58 1.82 17.29 8.95
C ASP A 58 1.00 16.92 7.70
N TYR A 59 -0.29 16.71 7.91
CA TYR A 59 -1.25 16.40 6.88
C TYR A 59 -2.02 17.66 6.50
N TYR A 60 -1.54 18.32 5.46
CA TYR A 60 -2.20 19.47 4.85
C TYR A 60 -2.44 20.66 5.80
N GLY A 61 -1.48 20.92 6.68
CA GLY A 61 -1.45 22.11 7.54
C GLY A 61 -1.83 21.81 8.98
N ASN A 62 -2.31 20.60 9.26
CA ASN A 62 -2.63 20.11 10.59
C ASN A 62 -1.67 18.97 10.96
N MET A 63 -1.23 18.96 12.22
CA MET A 63 -0.52 17.81 12.77
C MET A 63 -1.56 16.77 13.16
N ASP A 64 -1.56 15.62 12.50
CA ASP A 64 -2.56 14.57 12.68
C ASP A 64 -1.93 13.17 12.54
N ASP A 65 -2.59 12.15 13.06
CA ASP A 65 -2.12 10.76 13.05
C ASP A 65 -2.58 10.07 11.76
N ILE A 66 -1.78 10.13 10.70
CA ILE A 66 -2.13 9.51 9.41
C ILE A 66 -1.45 8.17 9.22
N ALA A 67 -2.12 7.23 8.57
CA ALA A 67 -1.59 5.92 8.27
C ALA A 67 -0.52 6.01 7.15
N ILE A 68 0.72 5.67 7.51
CA ILE A 68 1.87 5.67 6.61
C ILE A 68 2.17 4.26 6.15
N TYR A 69 2.09 4.06 4.84
CA TYR A 69 2.36 2.78 4.21
C TYR A 69 3.85 2.59 3.93
N ARG A 70 4.41 1.47 4.36
CA ARG A 70 5.84 1.16 4.25
C ARG A 70 6.06 -0.26 3.80
N PHE A 71 7.20 -0.44 3.13
CA PHE A 71 7.72 -1.74 2.73
C PHE A 71 9.15 -1.89 3.26
N THR A 72 9.37 -2.90 4.09
CA THR A 72 10.68 -3.10 4.76
C THR A 72 11.06 -4.57 4.79
N LYS A 73 12.33 -4.88 4.54
CA LYS A 73 12.90 -6.18 4.85
C LYS A 73 12.96 -6.37 6.37
N VAL A 74 12.53 -7.52 6.87
CA VAL A 74 12.45 -7.81 8.31
C VAL A 74 12.84 -9.26 8.60
N ARG A 75 12.85 -9.64 9.88
CA ARG A 75 12.93 -11.06 10.25
C ARG A 75 11.53 -11.63 10.39
N GLU A 76 11.42 -12.96 10.35
CA GLU A 76 10.10 -13.62 10.46
C GLU A 76 9.41 -13.31 11.80
N GLU A 77 10.16 -13.18 12.90
CA GLU A 77 9.62 -12.83 14.22
C GLU A 77 8.96 -11.45 14.29
N ASP A 78 9.25 -10.56 13.33
CA ASP A 78 8.66 -9.23 13.23
C ASP A 78 7.31 -9.24 12.50
N ILE A 79 6.91 -10.38 11.91
CA ILE A 79 5.62 -10.58 11.25
C ILE A 79 4.64 -11.16 12.28
N ARG A 80 3.90 -10.26 12.92
CA ARG A 80 2.88 -10.56 13.93
C ARG A 80 1.71 -9.60 13.79
N SER A 81 0.53 -10.04 14.23
CA SER A 81 -0.65 -9.18 14.26
C SER A 81 -0.42 -7.96 15.14
N ALA A 82 -1.03 -6.84 14.76
CA ALA A 82 -1.14 -5.65 15.60
C ALA A 82 -2.14 -5.85 16.75
N MET A 83 -3.07 -6.80 16.59
CA MET A 83 -4.09 -7.11 17.57
C MET A 83 -3.56 -8.15 18.57
N SER A 84 -3.84 -7.91 19.85
CA SER A 84 -3.55 -8.89 20.90
C SER A 84 -4.32 -10.19 20.65
N ASP A 85 -3.67 -11.32 20.90
CA ASP A 85 -4.26 -12.66 20.82
C ASP A 85 -4.76 -13.09 19.42
N VAL A 86 -4.30 -12.41 18.37
CA VAL A 86 -4.55 -12.82 16.97
C VAL A 86 -3.33 -13.52 16.40
N GLU A 87 -3.51 -14.80 16.05
CA GLU A 87 -2.52 -15.57 15.28
C GLU A 87 -2.72 -15.33 13.78
N GLN A 88 -1.65 -14.94 13.09
CA GLN A 88 -1.68 -14.75 11.65
C GLN A 88 -1.69 -16.09 10.91
N THR A 89 -2.26 -16.08 9.72
CA THR A 89 -2.38 -17.24 8.85
C THR A 89 -1.44 -17.13 7.66
N ASP A 90 -0.81 -18.25 7.30
CA ASP A 90 -0.02 -18.39 6.09
C ASP A 90 -0.95 -18.67 4.89
N ASN A 91 -0.80 -17.86 3.85
CA ASN A 91 -1.52 -18.00 2.58
C ASN A 91 -0.50 -18.39 1.49
N PRO A 92 -0.43 -19.68 1.11
CA PRO A 92 0.55 -20.16 0.15
C PRO A 92 0.27 -19.62 -1.25
N VAL A 93 1.35 -19.27 -1.95
CA VAL A 93 1.36 -18.79 -3.34
C VAL A 93 2.21 -19.74 -4.19
N GLU A 94 3.45 -19.99 -3.77
CA GLU A 94 4.41 -20.94 -4.36
C GLU A 94 4.58 -20.83 -5.89
N GLY A 95 4.69 -19.61 -6.40
CA GLY A 95 4.85 -19.36 -7.83
C GLY A 95 5.91 -18.30 -8.15
N LYS A 96 6.25 -18.17 -9.43
CA LYS A 96 7.28 -17.23 -9.88
C LYS A 96 6.69 -15.84 -10.11
N ILE A 97 7.33 -14.80 -9.59
CA ILE A 97 6.93 -13.42 -9.86
C ILE A 97 7.30 -13.05 -11.31
N GLU A 98 6.29 -12.75 -12.11
CA GLU A 98 6.44 -12.44 -13.54
C GLU A 98 6.41 -10.94 -13.80
N LYS A 99 5.57 -10.23 -13.04
CA LYS A 99 5.32 -8.80 -13.20
C LYS A 99 4.93 -8.22 -11.85
N ILE A 100 5.32 -6.98 -11.61
CA ILE A 100 4.84 -6.19 -10.47
C ILE A 100 4.31 -4.85 -10.99
N VAL A 101 3.18 -4.40 -10.44
CA VAL A 101 2.67 -3.05 -10.67
C VAL A 101 2.71 -2.30 -9.35
N LEU A 102 3.49 -1.22 -9.29
CA LEU A 102 3.42 -0.25 -8.21
C LEU A 102 2.39 0.82 -8.58
N VAL A 103 1.33 0.92 -7.80
CA VAL A 103 0.27 1.91 -7.98
C VAL A 103 0.61 3.10 -7.11
N ASN A 104 1.05 4.19 -7.73
CA ASN A 104 1.44 5.42 -7.05
C ASN A 104 0.37 6.49 -7.23
N GLU A 105 0.25 7.36 -6.23
CA GLU A 105 -0.60 8.54 -6.28
C GLU A 105 0.23 9.79 -6.05
N ASN A 106 -0.06 10.83 -6.84
CA ASN A 106 0.41 12.17 -6.59
C ASN A 106 -0.76 13.05 -6.16
N GLN A 107 -0.73 13.44 -4.89
CA GLN A 107 -1.73 14.26 -4.24
C GLN A 107 -1.22 15.70 -4.13
N LYS A 108 -1.98 16.65 -4.68
CA LYS A 108 -1.68 18.09 -4.64
C LYS A 108 -2.82 18.81 -3.97
N VAL A 109 -2.47 19.70 -3.04
CA VAL A 109 -3.45 20.58 -2.37
C VAL A 109 -3.13 22.02 -2.71
N TYR A 110 -4.20 22.75 -3.03
CA TYR A 110 -4.18 24.17 -3.35
C TYR A 110 -5.07 24.91 -2.36
N GLU A 111 -4.55 25.97 -1.77
CA GLU A 111 -5.29 26.88 -0.89
C GLU A 111 -5.38 28.24 -1.55
N ASN A 112 -6.60 28.73 -1.79
CA ASN A 112 -6.85 30.02 -2.45
C ASN A 112 -6.14 30.18 -3.81
N GLY A 113 -5.85 29.08 -4.50
CA GLY A 113 -5.20 29.06 -5.83
C GLY A 113 -3.70 28.77 -5.80
N ASP A 114 -3.05 28.83 -4.63
CA ASP A 114 -1.63 28.52 -4.49
C ASP A 114 -1.42 27.06 -4.06
N GLN A 115 -0.47 26.35 -4.70
CA GLN A 115 -0.15 24.98 -4.32
C GLN A 115 0.61 24.96 -2.97
N THR A 116 -0.03 24.42 -1.93
CA THR A 116 0.55 24.33 -0.59
C THR A 116 1.23 22.99 -0.35
N TYR A 117 0.77 21.91 -1.00
CA TYR A 117 1.33 20.55 -0.85
C TYR A 117 1.52 19.81 -2.17
N ASP A 118 2.55 18.95 -2.22
CA ASP A 118 2.84 17.98 -3.29
C ASP A 118 3.36 16.66 -2.69
N ALA A 119 2.47 15.69 -2.51
CA ALA A 119 2.77 14.41 -1.88
C ALA A 119 2.72 13.27 -2.89
N TRP A 120 3.76 12.45 -2.90
CA TRP A 120 3.80 11.18 -3.61
C TRP A 120 3.72 10.03 -2.62
N LEU A 121 2.90 9.03 -2.92
CA LEU A 121 2.78 7.82 -2.11
C LEU A 121 2.49 6.60 -2.98
N THR A 122 2.83 5.41 -2.48
CA THR A 122 2.35 4.16 -3.06
C THR A 122 0.99 3.81 -2.45
N ARG A 123 -0.04 3.70 -3.30
CA ARG A 123 -1.39 3.26 -2.95
C ARG A 123 -1.43 1.75 -2.72
N GLY A 124 -0.71 1.00 -3.55
CA GLY A 124 -0.65 -0.45 -3.43
C GLY A 124 0.31 -1.09 -4.42
N VAL A 125 0.42 -2.41 -4.29
CA VAL A 125 1.29 -3.25 -5.13
C VAL A 125 0.49 -4.42 -5.64
N ILE A 126 0.66 -4.75 -6.92
CA ILE A 126 0.08 -5.94 -7.54
C ILE A 126 1.22 -6.84 -8.01
N PHE A 127 1.27 -8.07 -7.51
CA PHE A 127 2.16 -9.11 -7.99
C PHE A 127 1.40 -9.98 -8.99
N THR A 128 1.98 -10.24 -10.16
CA THR A 128 1.54 -11.32 -11.05
C THR A 128 2.46 -12.52 -10.85
N VAL A 129 1.87 -13.64 -10.46
CA VAL A 129 2.55 -14.87 -10.12
C VAL A 129 1.87 -16.02 -10.87
N ASP A 130 2.62 -16.68 -11.74
CA ASP A 130 2.13 -17.76 -12.62
C ASP A 130 0.79 -17.41 -13.32
N GLY A 131 0.68 -16.18 -13.83
CA GLY A 131 -0.51 -15.65 -14.50
C GLY A 131 -1.68 -15.21 -13.61
N CYS A 132 -1.61 -15.39 -12.29
CA CYS A 132 -2.60 -14.89 -11.32
C CYS A 132 -2.09 -13.61 -10.64
N GLU A 133 -3.00 -12.72 -10.23
CA GLU A 133 -2.66 -11.48 -9.53
C GLU A 133 -2.97 -11.56 -8.03
N ILE A 134 -2.10 -10.95 -7.22
CA ILE A 134 -2.29 -10.71 -5.80
C ILE A 134 -2.02 -9.23 -5.53
N SER A 135 -2.98 -8.50 -4.97
CA SER A 135 -2.84 -7.08 -4.67
C SER A 135 -2.87 -6.77 -3.18
N PHE A 136 -2.04 -5.81 -2.78
CA PHE A 136 -2.00 -5.23 -1.45
C PHE A 136 -2.21 -3.71 -1.58
N GLU A 137 -3.37 -3.21 -1.18
CA GLU A 137 -3.76 -1.81 -1.32
C GLU A 137 -4.01 -1.21 0.07
N LYS A 138 -3.37 -0.08 0.40
CA LYS A 138 -3.76 0.69 1.59
C LYS A 138 -5.10 1.36 1.31
N GLN A 139 -6.04 1.29 2.24
CA GLN A 139 -7.37 1.91 2.05
C GLN A 139 -7.27 3.43 1.79
N ASN A 140 -8.24 3.97 1.04
CA ASN A 140 -8.25 5.39 0.65
C ASN A 140 -8.60 6.37 1.77
N TRP A 141 -8.78 5.88 3.00
CA TRP A 141 -9.02 6.72 4.15
C TRP A 141 -7.70 7.06 4.86
N PRO A 142 -7.36 8.35 5.07
CA PRO A 142 -6.04 8.75 5.57
C PRO A 142 -5.68 8.18 6.94
N TYR A 143 -6.69 7.88 7.76
CA TYR A 143 -6.53 7.32 9.11
C TYR A 143 -6.67 5.80 9.14
N SER A 144 -7.07 5.16 8.04
CA SER A 144 -7.27 3.71 8.03
C SER A 144 -5.93 3.00 8.00
N GLU A 145 -5.73 2.11 8.96
CA GLU A 145 -4.58 1.22 9.06
C GLU A 145 -4.79 -0.08 8.27
N GLU A 146 -5.91 -0.21 7.58
CA GLU A 146 -6.27 -1.42 6.83
C GLU A 146 -5.52 -1.51 5.50
N ILE A 147 -5.16 -2.74 5.14
CA ILE A 147 -4.61 -3.13 3.85
C ILE A 147 -5.57 -4.12 3.22
N ASN A 148 -6.16 -3.76 2.08
CA ASN A 148 -6.96 -4.67 1.27
C ASN A 148 -6.03 -5.69 0.60
N VAL A 149 -6.36 -6.97 0.72
CA VAL A 149 -5.69 -8.11 0.13
C VAL A 149 -6.65 -8.81 -0.82
N GLU A 150 -6.35 -8.80 -2.11
CA GLU A 150 -7.17 -9.49 -3.11
C GLU A 150 -6.33 -10.42 -3.98
N CYS A 151 -6.95 -11.53 -4.41
CA CYS A 151 -6.39 -12.46 -5.38
C CYS A 151 -7.34 -12.60 -6.57
N GLY A 152 -6.82 -12.72 -7.78
CA GLY A 152 -7.63 -12.92 -8.98
C GLY A 152 -6.97 -12.38 -10.24
N TYR A 153 -7.73 -11.62 -11.02
CA TYR A 153 -7.31 -11.07 -12.30
C TYR A 153 -7.81 -9.63 -12.45
N ASN A 154 -7.07 -8.81 -13.19
CA ASN A 154 -7.37 -7.41 -13.44
C ASN A 154 -7.58 -6.63 -12.12
N LEU A 155 -6.74 -6.90 -11.12
CA LEU A 155 -6.91 -6.33 -9.78
C LEU A 155 -6.73 -4.82 -9.77
N ILE A 156 -6.02 -4.25 -10.75
CA ILE A 156 -5.89 -2.80 -10.89
C ILE A 156 -7.24 -2.08 -11.04
N ASP A 157 -8.22 -2.74 -11.65
CA ASP A 157 -9.57 -2.18 -11.88
C ASP A 157 -10.42 -2.17 -10.59
N LYS A 158 -9.95 -2.83 -9.53
CA LYS A 158 -10.62 -2.91 -8.23
C LYS A 158 -10.07 -1.94 -7.19
N PHE A 159 -8.95 -1.27 -7.48
CA PHE A 159 -8.41 -0.26 -6.59
C PHE A 159 -9.42 0.85 -6.38
N SER A 160 -9.41 1.43 -5.17
CA SER A 160 -10.24 2.57 -4.79
C SER A 160 -10.16 3.72 -5.80
N ASP A 161 -11.27 4.44 -5.98
CA ASP A 161 -11.30 5.59 -6.88
C ASP A 161 -10.41 6.70 -6.32
N VAL A 162 -9.65 7.34 -7.19
CA VAL A 162 -8.85 8.51 -6.84
C VAL A 162 -9.74 9.68 -6.42
N ASN A 163 -10.97 9.76 -6.92
CA ASN A 163 -11.85 10.91 -6.65
C ASN A 163 -12.20 11.07 -5.18
N ASP A 164 -12.26 9.98 -4.39
CA ASP A 164 -12.60 10.05 -2.96
C ASP A 164 -11.64 10.98 -2.18
N PHE A 165 -10.35 11.03 -2.57
CA PHE A 165 -9.39 11.96 -1.95
C PHE A 165 -9.71 13.42 -2.24
N SER A 166 -10.33 13.71 -3.38
CA SER A 166 -10.63 15.08 -3.81
C SER A 166 -11.94 15.62 -3.22
N GLU A 167 -12.69 14.79 -2.50
CA GLU A 167 -13.99 15.11 -1.91
C GLU A 167 -13.86 15.67 -0.48
N ASP A 168 -14.91 16.35 -0.01
CA ASP A 168 -15.07 16.82 1.37
C ASP A 168 -14.00 17.78 1.94
N TRP A 169 -13.30 18.52 1.07
CA TRP A 169 -12.40 19.59 1.50
C TRP A 169 -13.13 20.87 1.91
N ASN A 170 -12.56 21.58 2.88
CA ASN A 170 -13.06 22.88 3.31
C ASN A 170 -13.08 23.89 2.16
N SER A 171 -14.05 24.82 2.19
CA SER A 171 -14.14 25.91 1.21
C SER A 171 -12.82 26.67 1.08
N GLY A 172 -12.38 26.92 -0.16
CA GLY A 172 -11.10 27.55 -0.46
C GLY A 172 -9.92 26.59 -0.58
N ILE A 173 -10.11 25.31 -0.24
CA ILE A 173 -9.14 24.24 -0.46
C ILE A 173 -9.58 23.39 -1.65
N LYS A 174 -8.64 23.09 -2.54
CA LYS A 174 -8.82 22.16 -3.64
C LYS A 174 -7.75 21.08 -3.57
N ALA A 175 -8.17 19.84 -3.44
CA ALA A 175 -7.31 18.69 -3.59
C ALA A 175 -7.45 18.08 -4.98
N VAL A 176 -6.34 17.61 -5.53
CA VAL A 176 -6.27 16.92 -6.82
C VAL A 176 -5.35 15.73 -6.63
N VAL A 177 -5.80 14.56 -7.10
CA VAL A 177 -4.95 13.37 -7.15
C VAL A 177 -4.85 12.85 -8.57
N THR A 178 -3.67 12.34 -8.90
CA THR A 178 -3.41 11.59 -10.12
C THR A 178 -2.79 10.25 -9.76
N ARG A 179 -3.06 9.21 -10.54
CA ARG A 179 -2.53 7.87 -10.32
C ARG A 179 -1.59 7.48 -11.45
N GLU A 180 -0.46 6.91 -11.07
CA GLU A 180 0.57 6.39 -11.96
C GLU A 180 0.79 4.90 -11.66
N ASN A 181 0.81 4.07 -12.70
CA ASN A 181 1.08 2.64 -12.58
C ASN A 181 2.47 2.36 -13.15
N VAL A 182 3.43 2.07 -12.27
CA VAL A 182 4.79 1.67 -12.67
C VAL A 182 4.82 0.16 -12.85
N VAL A 183 4.99 -0.29 -14.08
CA VAL A 183 5.03 -1.72 -14.43
C VAL A 183 6.48 -2.20 -14.48
N LEU A 184 6.77 -3.25 -13.70
CA LEU A 184 8.08 -3.88 -13.56
C LEU A 184 8.02 -5.30 -14.13
N GLN A 185 8.94 -5.65 -15.04
CA GLN A 185 9.01 -6.92 -15.77
C GLN A 185 10.48 -7.28 -16.05
#